data_AF-A0A6A5HHF0-F1
#
_entry.id   AF-A0A6A5HHF0-F1
#
_cell.length_a   1.000
_cell.length_b   1.000
_cell.length_c   1.000
_cell.angle_alpha   90.00
_cell.angle_beta   90.00
_cell.angle_gamma   90.00
#
_symmetry.space_group_name_H-M   'P 1'
#
loop_
_entity.id
_entity.type
_entity.pdbx_description
1 polymer ?
#
loop_
_entity_poly.entity_id
_entity_poly.type
_entity_poly.pdbx_seq_one_letter_code
_entity_poly.pdbx_strand_id
1 'polypeptide(L)'
;MKFIVLFFLVIVAVFAKPQHPFARIFQKSNQLADDCKDIGTNCLNWARNGFCTNCNWTCEQRRHYCERTCGFCHPDYKCNETCPTFPPMKSELLTEEEIRKLDQ
;
A
#
# COMPACT_ATOMS: atom_id res chain seq x y z
N MET A 1 54.83 -22.16 8.39
CA MET A 1 53.74 -21.93 9.36
C MET A 1 53.21 -20.48 9.33
N LYS A 2 54.07 -19.44 9.35
CA LYS A 2 53.66 -18.01 9.30
C LYS A 2 52.83 -17.62 8.05
N PHE A 3 53.19 -18.16 6.88
CA PHE A 3 52.49 -17.89 5.60
C PHE A 3 51.12 -18.55 5.48
N ILE A 4 50.91 -19.68 6.16
CA ILE A 4 49.62 -20.40 6.15
C ILE A 4 48.57 -19.60 6.93
N VAL A 5 48.96 -19.02 8.07
CA VAL A 5 48.08 -18.15 8.87
C VAL A 5 47.70 -16.88 8.11
N LEU A 6 48.64 -16.28 7.36
CA LEU A 6 48.35 -15.12 6.51
C LEU A 6 47.37 -15.47 5.39
N PHE A 7 47.52 -16.64 4.75
CA PHE A 7 46.58 -17.10 3.73
C PHE A 7 45.17 -17.31 4.30
N PHE A 8 45.04 -17.93 5.48
CA PHE A 8 43.74 -18.10 6.13
C PHE A 8 43.10 -16.76 6.52
N LEU A 9 43.86 -15.78 7.01
CA LEU A 9 43.32 -14.46 7.35
C LEU A 9 42.83 -13.68 6.12
N VAL A 10 43.53 -13.79 4.98
CA VAL A 10 43.10 -13.17 3.72
C VAL A 10 41.84 -13.85 3.17
N ILE A 11 41.75 -15.18 3.27
CA ILE A 11 40.57 -15.95 2.86
C ILE A 11 39.33 -15.51 3.66
N VAL A 12 39.42 -15.37 4.98
CA VAL A 12 38.27 -14.97 5.83
C VAL A 12 37.76 -13.56 5.49
N ALA A 13 38.66 -12.64 5.11
CA ALA A 13 38.28 -11.27 4.72
C ALA A 13 37.58 -11.19 3.35
N VAL A 14 37.90 -12.10 2.42
CA VAL A 14 37.29 -12.13 1.07
C VAL A 14 35.88 -12.74 1.08
N PHE A 15 35.57 -13.63 2.03
CA PHE A 15 34.26 -14.28 2.15
C PHE A 15 33.26 -13.55 3.07
N ALA A 16 33.63 -12.41 3.66
CA ALA A 16 32.70 -11.58 4.42
C ALA A 16 31.71 -10.90 3.45
N LYS A 17 30.59 -11.57 3.18
CA LYS A 17 29.47 -11.04 2.40
C LYS A 17 29.02 -9.69 3.01
N PRO A 18 28.98 -8.58 2.26
CA PRO A 18 28.39 -7.35 2.72
C PRO A 18 26.89 -7.57 2.85
N GLN A 19 26.43 -7.85 4.07
CA GLN A 19 25.02 -7.91 4.40
C GLN A 19 24.54 -6.45 4.43
N HIS A 20 24.15 -5.93 3.27
CA HIS A 20 23.49 -4.63 3.15
C HIS A 20 22.20 -4.65 3.98
N PRO A 21 22.11 -3.90 5.09
CA PRO A 21 20.91 -3.85 5.92
C PRO A 21 19.72 -3.16 5.22
N PHE A 22 19.96 -2.53 4.06
CA PHE A 22 18.98 -1.72 3.34
C PHE A 22 18.09 -2.50 2.36
N ALA A 23 18.41 -3.75 2.02
CA ALA A 23 17.58 -4.54 1.09
C ALA A 23 16.20 -4.93 1.66
N ARG A 24 16.01 -4.87 2.99
CA ARG A 24 14.75 -5.26 3.65
C ARG A 24 13.61 -4.26 3.48
N ILE A 25 13.90 -2.99 3.17
CA ILE A 25 12.88 -1.92 3.19
C ILE A 25 11.99 -1.99 1.94
N PHE A 26 12.55 -2.21 0.76
CA PHE A 26 11.80 -2.32 -0.51
C PHE A 26 11.01 -3.63 -0.63
N GLN A 27 11.38 -4.67 0.11
CA GLN A 27 10.69 -5.95 0.08
C GLN A 27 9.33 -5.89 0.78
N LYS A 28 9.18 -5.04 1.81
CA LYS A 28 7.94 -4.93 2.60
C LYS A 28 6.80 -4.26 1.85
N SER A 29 7.08 -3.29 0.98
CA SER A 29 6.04 -2.63 0.17
C SER A 29 5.50 -3.55 -0.93
N ASN A 30 6.37 -4.34 -1.56
CA ASN A 30 5.96 -5.26 -2.62
C ASN A 30 5.10 -6.41 -2.09
N GLN A 31 5.41 -6.94 -0.90
CA GLN A 31 4.59 -8.00 -0.29
C GLN A 31 3.18 -7.54 0.07
N LEU A 32 3.03 -6.30 0.52
CA LEU A 32 1.72 -5.73 0.87
C LEU A 32 0.85 -5.50 -0.38
N ALA A 33 1.48 -5.21 -1.52
CA ALA A 33 0.81 -5.11 -2.81
C ALA A 33 0.50 -6.49 -3.42
N ASP A 34 1.28 -7.53 -3.13
CA ASP A 34 0.99 -8.90 -3.58
C ASP A 34 -0.20 -9.53 -2.84
N ASP A 35 -0.41 -9.15 -1.58
CA ASP A 35 -1.57 -9.61 -0.78
C ASP A 35 -2.88 -8.88 -1.15
N CYS A 36 -2.77 -7.73 -1.83
CA CYS A 36 -3.89 -6.96 -2.34
C CYS A 36 -4.58 -7.66 -3.52
N LYS A 37 -5.68 -8.36 -3.24
CA LYS A 37 -6.48 -9.01 -4.28
C LYS A 37 -7.96 -9.01 -3.97
N ASP A 38 -8.74 -9.10 -5.03
CA ASP A 38 -10.16 -9.40 -4.91
C ASP A 38 -10.33 -10.90 -4.71
N ILE A 39 -11.05 -11.30 -3.68
CA ILE A 39 -11.49 -12.70 -3.48
C ILE A 39 -12.97 -12.88 -3.86
N GLY A 40 -13.71 -11.77 -3.95
CA GLY A 40 -15.10 -11.75 -4.37
C GLY A 40 -15.24 -12.14 -5.84
N THR A 41 -16.25 -12.95 -6.14
CA THR A 41 -16.47 -13.50 -7.49
C THR A 41 -16.89 -12.45 -8.51
N ASN A 42 -17.41 -11.29 -8.07
CA ASN A 42 -17.94 -10.27 -8.98
C ASN A 42 -17.70 -8.84 -8.48
N CYS A 43 -16.52 -8.57 -7.93
CA CYS A 43 -16.17 -7.27 -7.36
C CYS A 43 -16.38 -6.09 -8.31
N LEU A 44 -16.07 -6.24 -9.60
CA LEU A 44 -16.26 -5.19 -10.59
C LEU A 44 -17.73 -4.77 -10.72
N ASN A 45 -18.66 -5.73 -10.72
CA ASN A 45 -20.09 -5.45 -10.78
C ASN A 45 -20.60 -4.92 -9.43
N TRP A 46 -20.18 -5.50 -8.32
CA TRP A 46 -20.58 -5.05 -6.99
C TRP A 46 -20.15 -3.60 -6.73
N ALA A 47 -18.92 -3.24 -7.10
CA ALA A 47 -18.43 -1.87 -7.01
C ALA A 47 -19.27 -0.89 -7.82
N ARG A 48 -19.65 -1.25 -9.07
CA ARG A 48 -20.60 -0.46 -9.89
C ARG A 48 -21.96 -0.27 -9.23
N ASN A 49 -22.41 -1.27 -8.45
CA ASN A 49 -23.65 -1.23 -7.68
C ASN A 49 -23.48 -0.65 -6.27
N GLY A 50 -22.37 0.04 -5.98
CA GLY A 50 -22.15 0.75 -4.72
C GLY A 50 -21.62 -0.09 -3.57
N PHE A 51 -21.14 -1.31 -3.80
CA PHE A 51 -20.62 -2.18 -2.73
C PHE A 51 -19.52 -1.52 -1.90
N CYS A 52 -18.60 -0.79 -2.52
CA CYS A 52 -17.48 -0.16 -1.82
C CYS A 52 -17.90 0.94 -0.82
N THR A 53 -19.13 1.44 -0.89
CA THR A 53 -19.66 2.52 -0.04
C THR A 53 -20.94 2.15 0.71
N ASN A 54 -21.51 0.98 0.46
CA ASN A 54 -22.78 0.54 1.04
C ASN A 54 -22.63 0.14 2.52
N CYS A 55 -23.41 0.78 3.40
CA CYS A 55 -23.47 0.52 4.83
C CYS A 55 -24.05 -0.84 5.23
N ASN A 56 -24.80 -1.50 4.34
CA ASN A 56 -25.29 -2.84 4.60
C ASN A 56 -24.13 -3.85 4.74
N TRP A 57 -22.94 -3.48 4.27
CA TRP A 57 -21.70 -4.23 4.45
C TRP A 57 -20.75 -3.43 5.34
N THR A 58 -20.26 -4.07 6.40
CA THR A 58 -19.20 -3.52 7.25
C THR A 58 -17.98 -3.15 6.40
N CYS A 59 -17.18 -2.19 6.86
CA CYS A 59 -15.95 -1.86 6.14
C CYS A 59 -15.05 -3.09 5.97
N GLU A 60 -14.95 -3.91 7.00
CA GLU A 60 -14.16 -5.15 6.95
C GLU A 60 -14.65 -6.11 5.88
N GLN A 61 -15.97 -6.27 5.69
CA GLN A 61 -16.52 -7.11 4.62
C GLN A 61 -16.19 -6.52 3.23
N ARG A 62 -16.34 -5.21 3.06
CA ARG A 62 -16.02 -4.54 1.80
C ARG A 62 -14.55 -4.73 1.44
N ARG A 63 -13.67 -4.58 2.44
CA ARG A 63 -12.23 -4.86 2.34
C ARG A 63 -11.94 -6.31 2.04
N HIS A 64 -12.50 -7.22 2.83
CA HIS A 64 -12.24 -8.64 2.70
C HIS A 64 -12.55 -9.15 1.30
N TYR A 65 -13.70 -8.79 0.73
CA TYR A 65 -14.11 -9.33 -0.58
C TYR A 65 -13.43 -8.63 -1.76
N CYS A 66 -13.34 -7.31 -1.74
CA CYS A 66 -12.99 -6.52 -2.92
C CYS A 66 -11.92 -5.49 -2.62
N GLU A 67 -10.87 -5.88 -1.89
CA GLU A 67 -9.81 -4.98 -1.43
C GLU A 67 -9.21 -4.16 -2.56
N ARG A 68 -8.85 -4.82 -3.67
CA ARG A 68 -8.22 -4.18 -4.82
C ARG A 68 -9.21 -3.34 -5.61
N THR A 69 -10.39 -3.89 -5.92
CA THR A 69 -11.41 -3.18 -6.70
C THR A 69 -11.91 -1.93 -5.97
N CYS A 70 -12.01 -1.98 -4.64
CA CYS A 70 -12.43 -0.83 -3.84
C CYS A 70 -11.27 0.10 -3.43
N GLY A 71 -10.02 -0.21 -3.76
CA GLY A 71 -8.86 0.65 -3.50
C GLY A 71 -8.37 0.65 -2.05
N PHE A 72 -8.56 -0.45 -1.32
CA PHE A 72 -8.27 -0.57 0.12
C PHE A 72 -6.88 -1.15 0.43
N CYS A 73 -6.03 -1.31 -0.59
CA CYS A 73 -4.76 -2.00 -0.52
C CYS A 73 -3.60 -1.22 0.10
N HIS A 74 -3.89 -0.12 0.78
CA HIS A 74 -2.86 0.68 1.40
C HIS A 74 -2.63 0.20 2.84
N PRO A 75 -1.36 0.14 3.30
CA PRO A 75 -1.03 -0.31 4.66
C PRO A 75 -1.61 0.59 5.75
N ASP A 76 -1.89 1.84 5.42
CA ASP A 76 -2.53 2.85 6.25
C ASP A 76 -4.06 2.89 6.10
N TYR A 77 -4.64 2.11 5.17
CA TYR A 77 -6.08 2.00 5.06
C TYR A 77 -6.65 1.37 6.33
N LYS A 78 -7.32 2.20 7.14
CA LYS A 78 -8.05 1.76 8.33
C LYS A 78 -9.51 1.75 8.02
N CYS A 79 -10.14 0.62 8.30
CA CYS A 79 -11.57 0.53 8.18
C CYS A 79 -12.25 1.47 9.17
N ASN A 80 -13.16 2.29 8.64
CA ASN A 80 -14.04 3.11 9.42
C ASN A 80 -15.47 2.63 9.16
N GLU A 81 -16.19 2.30 10.22
CA GLU A 81 -17.61 1.94 10.14
C GLU A 81 -18.51 3.15 9.83
N THR A 82 -17.96 4.36 9.93
CA THR A 82 -18.60 5.55 9.36
C THR A 82 -18.61 5.39 7.85
N CYS A 83 -19.75 5.00 7.32
CA CYS A 83 -19.90 4.92 5.88
C CYS A 83 -19.70 6.31 5.28
N PRO A 84 -18.87 6.44 4.24
CA PRO A 84 -19.05 7.53 3.32
C PRO A 84 -20.39 7.26 2.60
N THR A 85 -21.51 7.74 3.15
CA THR A 85 -22.43 8.46 2.27
C THR A 85 -21.52 9.48 1.63
N PHE A 86 -21.22 9.43 0.34
CA PHE A 86 -20.51 10.57 -0.25
C PHE A 86 -21.33 11.82 0.15
N PRO A 87 -20.83 12.80 0.95
CA PRO A 87 -20.84 14.12 0.36
C PRO A 87 -20.03 13.94 -0.93
N PRO A 88 -20.49 14.51 -2.06
CA PRO A 88 -19.74 14.43 -3.31
C PRO A 88 -18.27 14.66 -2.97
N MET A 89 -17.36 13.89 -3.57
CA MET A 89 -15.96 14.27 -3.64
C MET A 89 -15.97 15.79 -3.71
N LYS A 90 -15.53 16.48 -2.65
CA LYS A 90 -15.36 17.92 -2.74
C LYS A 90 -14.28 18.00 -3.80
N SER A 91 -14.70 18.10 -5.06
CA SER A 91 -14.14 19.07 -5.97
C SER A 91 -13.97 20.25 -5.06
N GLU A 92 -12.75 20.39 -4.54
CA GLU A 92 -12.35 21.60 -3.88
C GLU A 92 -12.37 22.59 -5.03
N LEU A 93 -13.59 23.04 -5.34
CA LEU A 93 -13.86 24.17 -6.19
C LEU A 93 -13.09 25.25 -5.46
N LEU A 94 -11.90 25.55 -5.99
CA LEU A 94 -11.05 26.59 -5.45
C LEU A 94 -11.96 27.77 -5.19
N THR A 95 -11.92 28.27 -3.97
CA THR A 95 -12.64 29.49 -3.65
C THR A 95 -12.15 30.58 -4.61
N GLU A 96 -13.00 31.53 -4.98
CA GLU A 96 -12.64 32.64 -5.89
C GLU A 96 -11.34 33.36 -5.46
N GLU A 97 -11.06 33.34 -4.15
CA GLU A 97 -9.83 33.88 -3.55
C GLU A 97 -8.58 33.07 -3.91
N GLU A 98 -8.66 31.74 -3.98
CA GLU A 98 -7.56 30.86 -4.39
C GLU A 98 -7.33 30.95 -5.90
N ILE A 99 -8.39 31.15 -6.71
CA ILE A 99 -8.27 31.37 -8.16
C ILE A 99 -7.55 32.70 -8.45
N ARG A 100 -7.92 33.78 -7.76
CA ARG A 100 -7.28 35.10 -7.92
C ARG A 100 -5.79 35.12 -7.57
N LYS A 101 -5.34 34.20 -6.70
CA LYS A 101 -3.91 34.06 -6.35
C LYS A 101 -3.09 33.31 -7.40
N LEU A 102 -3.72 32.62 -8.34
CA LEU A 102 -3.03 31.94 -9.44
C LEU A 102 -2.79 32.87 -10.65
N ASP A 103 -3.57 33.94 -10.76
CA ASP A 103 -3.45 34.97 -11.81
C ASP A 103 -2.47 36.11 -11.45
N GLN A 104 -1.76 36.01 -10.32
CA GLN A 104 -0.71 36.94 -9.87
C GLN A 104 0.67 36.31 -10.01
#